data_AF-A0A316EFB8-F1
#
_entry.id   AF-A0A316EFB8-F1
#
_cell.length_a   1.000
_cell.length_b   1.000
_cell.length_c   1.000
_cell.angle_alpha   90.00
_cell.angle_beta   90.00
_cell.angle_gamma   90.00
#
_symmetry.space_group_name_H-M   'P 1'
#
loop_
_entity.id
_entity.type
_entity.pdbx_description
1 polymer ?
#
loop_
_entity_poly.entity_id
_entity_poly.type
_entity_poly.pdbx_seq_one_letter_code
_entity_poly.pdbx_strand_id
1 'polypeptide(L)'
;MFKKILLTVTLLYIVTSAFSQTNSFIKGKLVDSLTTEPLAFATLRLESKKQGNFIKGQLADDKGSFQFVGLKDDKYVIKIEYVGYKTKYIEISYDDINSPLDLRAIQIVPQTQLLESITVTGIRPNVVTTLEKQIFKAEQFEVAKGGTATDVLKNIPSIMVNADGEITMRGSKGFLILINGKPTQIEASTILSQISANSIEKIEMITAPSAKYDADGKAGIINIVTKKGMNEGWSLTSNLQYGLPQIKEYDNATTPKRYGADISVNYKKGDWDITSSLNYLKMILLGNELAMQTPL
;
A
#
# COMPACT_ATOMS: atom_id res chain seq x y z
N MET A 1 -54.26 -58.23 32.47
CA MET A 1 -53.30 -57.25 33.02
C MET A 1 -51.96 -57.28 32.26
N PHE A 2 -51.35 -58.45 32.06
CA PHE A 2 -50.09 -58.63 31.31
C PHE A 2 -50.05 -58.01 29.91
N LYS A 3 -51.11 -58.16 29.09
CA LYS A 3 -51.14 -57.57 27.73
C LYS A 3 -51.06 -56.03 27.72
N LYS A 4 -51.60 -55.36 28.75
CA LYS A 4 -51.55 -53.90 28.87
C LYS A 4 -50.14 -53.43 29.26
N ILE A 5 -49.49 -54.14 30.18
CA ILE A 5 -48.11 -53.87 30.61
C ILE A 5 -47.14 -54.06 29.44
N LEU A 6 -47.29 -55.14 28.65
CA LEU A 6 -46.47 -55.39 27.47
C LEU A 6 -46.61 -54.26 26.43
N LEU A 7 -47.84 -53.80 26.18
CA LEU A 7 -48.10 -52.71 25.24
C LEU A 7 -47.49 -51.38 25.72
N THR A 8 -47.55 -51.08 27.02
CA THR A 8 -46.93 -49.87 27.59
C THR A 8 -45.41 -49.92 27.50
N VAL A 9 -44.78 -51.07 27.72
CA VAL A 9 -43.32 -51.24 27.60
C VAL A 9 -42.87 -51.10 26.13
N THR A 10 -43.60 -51.69 25.18
CA THR A 10 -43.30 -51.52 23.75
C THR A 10 -43.47 -50.07 23.29
N LEU A 11 -44.50 -49.37 23.77
CA LEU A 11 -44.71 -47.96 23.45
C LEU A 11 -43.57 -47.09 24.01
N LEU A 12 -43.13 -47.36 25.25
CA LEU A 12 -42.02 -46.64 25.88
C LEU A 12 -40.70 -46.85 25.12
N TYR A 13 -40.46 -48.04 24.57
CA TYR A 13 -39.28 -48.34 23.75
C TYR A 13 -39.28 -47.52 22.45
N ILE A 14 -40.42 -47.38 21.79
CA ILE A 14 -40.57 -46.59 20.55
C ILE A 14 -40.32 -45.09 20.81
N VAL A 15 -40.74 -44.55 21.96
CA VAL A 15 -40.48 -43.14 22.31
C VAL A 15 -38.99 -42.90 22.53
N THR A 16 -38.24 -43.85 23.10
CA THR A 16 -36.78 -43.69 23.28
C THR A 16 -35.99 -43.71 21.97
N SER A 17 -36.49 -44.38 20.92
CA SER A 17 -35.86 -44.37 19.59
C SER A 17 -36.09 -43.05 18.83
N ALA A 18 -37.17 -42.32 19.13
CA ALA A 18 -37.49 -41.04 18.49
C ALA A 18 -36.62 -39.85 18.97
N PHE A 19 -35.96 -39.99 20.13
CA PHE A 19 -35.03 -38.99 20.67
C PHE A 19 -33.57 -39.19 20.23
N SER A 20 -33.26 -40.25 19.48
CA SER A 20 -31.95 -40.43 18.82
C SER A 20 -31.92 -39.72 17.47
N GLN A 21 -32.23 -38.42 17.44
CA GLN A 21 -31.94 -37.60 16.28
C GLN A 21 -30.43 -37.43 16.23
N THR A 22 -29.80 -38.10 15.27
CA THR A 22 -28.38 -38.06 14.99
C THR A 22 -27.93 -36.60 14.89
N ASN A 23 -27.23 -36.13 15.92
CA ASN A 23 -26.56 -34.83 15.89
C ASN A 23 -25.42 -34.92 14.87
N SER A 24 -25.74 -34.70 13.60
CA SER A 24 -24.78 -34.68 12.51
C SER A 24 -23.90 -33.44 12.64
N PHE A 25 -22.68 -33.66 13.12
CA PHE A 25 -21.68 -32.61 13.27
C PHE A 25 -20.29 -33.03 12.82
N ILE A 26 -19.52 -32.04 12.39
CA ILE A 26 -18.07 -32.12 12.26
C ILE A 26 -17.48 -31.19 13.31
N LYS A 27 -16.59 -31.70 14.16
CA LYS A 27 -15.87 -30.89 15.15
C LYS A 27 -14.36 -31.09 15.05
N GLY A 28 -13.62 -30.15 15.63
CA GLY A 28 -12.17 -30.24 15.74
C GLY A 28 -11.60 -29.12 16.60
N LYS A 29 -10.28 -29.14 16.77
CA LYS A 29 -9.52 -28.12 17.50
C LYS A 29 -8.33 -27.66 16.66
N LEU A 30 -8.19 -26.36 16.47
CA LEU A 30 -7.10 -25.74 15.72
C LEU A 30 -5.95 -25.42 16.67
N VAL A 31 -4.75 -25.87 16.33
CA VAL A 31 -3.54 -25.63 17.13
C VAL A 31 -2.37 -25.21 16.24
N ASP A 32 -1.45 -24.44 16.79
CA ASP A 32 -0.16 -24.12 16.19
C ASP A 32 0.66 -25.41 16.03
N SER A 33 1.26 -25.63 14.85
CA SER A 33 2.06 -26.84 14.60
C SER A 33 3.37 -26.90 15.39
N LEU A 34 3.91 -25.76 15.82
CA LEU A 34 5.17 -25.61 16.55
C LEU A 34 4.94 -25.53 18.05
N THR A 35 4.05 -24.65 18.50
CA THR A 35 3.84 -24.39 19.95
C THR A 35 2.75 -25.27 20.53
N THR A 36 1.92 -25.91 19.69
CA THR A 36 0.70 -26.66 20.08
C THR A 36 -0.37 -25.81 20.78
N GLU A 37 -0.19 -24.49 20.80
CA GLU A 37 -1.14 -23.55 21.38
C GLU A 37 -2.42 -23.47 20.55
N PRO A 38 -3.59 -23.26 21.19
CA PRO A 38 -4.85 -23.13 20.48
C PRO A 38 -4.91 -21.86 19.61
N LEU A 39 -5.44 -22.00 18.40
CA LEU A 39 -5.66 -20.88 17.48
C LEU A 39 -7.08 -20.34 17.65
N ALA A 40 -7.24 -19.44 18.61
CA ALA A 40 -8.52 -18.81 18.92
C ALA A 40 -9.04 -17.96 17.76
N PHE A 41 -10.35 -17.94 17.54
CA PHE A 41 -11.01 -17.07 16.54
C PHE A 41 -10.53 -17.25 15.10
N ALA A 42 -9.89 -18.39 14.78
CA ALA A 42 -9.56 -18.73 13.40
C ALA A 42 -10.83 -18.87 12.55
N THR A 43 -10.76 -18.42 11.30
CA THR A 43 -11.89 -18.43 10.37
C THR A 43 -11.96 -19.78 9.68
N LEU A 44 -13.12 -20.45 9.77
CA LEU A 44 -13.39 -21.69 9.06
C LEU A 44 -14.52 -21.48 8.05
N ARG A 45 -14.32 -21.96 6.83
CA ARG A 45 -15.36 -22.04 5.79
C ARG A 45 -15.53 -23.49 5.37
N LEU A 46 -16.78 -23.93 5.32
CA LEU A 46 -17.19 -25.23 4.81
C LEU A 46 -17.77 -25.03 3.42
N GLU A 47 -17.21 -25.74 2.43
CA GLU A 47 -17.59 -25.67 1.02
C GLU A 47 -17.96 -27.07 0.51
N SER A 48 -18.97 -27.17 -0.34
CA SER A 48 -19.31 -28.44 -1.01
C SER A 48 -18.39 -28.66 -2.21
N LYS A 49 -17.74 -29.82 -2.27
CA LYS A 49 -16.89 -30.21 -3.40
C LYS A 49 -17.70 -30.55 -4.66
N LYS A 50 -18.98 -30.95 -4.52
CA LYS A 50 -19.85 -31.23 -5.68
C LYS A 50 -20.29 -29.98 -6.42
N GLN A 51 -20.46 -28.86 -5.71
CA GLN A 51 -21.02 -27.63 -6.29
C GLN A 51 -20.06 -26.42 -6.26
N GLY A 52 -18.90 -26.51 -5.59
CA GLY A 52 -17.99 -25.37 -5.40
C GLY A 52 -18.59 -24.21 -4.61
N ASN A 53 -19.74 -24.46 -3.95
CA ASN A 53 -20.53 -23.44 -3.28
C ASN A 53 -20.21 -23.40 -1.79
N PHE A 54 -20.12 -22.19 -1.25
CA PHE A 54 -20.05 -21.92 0.18
C PHE A 54 -21.29 -22.47 0.90
N ILE A 55 -21.07 -23.26 1.95
CA ILE A 55 -22.14 -23.87 2.75
C ILE A 55 -22.29 -23.13 4.07
N LYS A 56 -21.19 -22.94 4.81
CA LYS A 56 -21.22 -22.32 6.13
C LYS A 56 -19.88 -21.72 6.51
N GLY A 57 -19.91 -20.67 7.32
CA GLY A 57 -18.72 -20.07 7.91
C GLY A 57 -18.88 -19.97 9.43
N GLN A 58 -17.80 -20.17 10.16
CA GLN A 58 -17.77 -19.97 11.61
C GLN A 58 -16.36 -19.57 12.07
N LEU A 59 -16.29 -19.02 13.28
CA LEU A 59 -15.02 -18.81 13.98
C LEU A 59 -14.79 -19.94 14.98
N ALA A 60 -13.53 -20.30 15.19
CA ALA A 60 -13.15 -21.10 16.35
C ALA A 60 -13.36 -20.30 17.65
N ASP A 61 -13.62 -20.99 18.75
CA ASP A 61 -13.75 -20.37 20.07
C ASP A 61 -12.40 -19.92 20.66
N ASP A 62 -12.40 -19.45 21.90
CA ASP A 62 -11.23 -19.03 22.66
C ASP A 62 -10.20 -20.15 22.90
N LYS A 63 -10.64 -21.42 22.77
CA LYS A 63 -9.80 -22.63 22.89
C LYS A 63 -9.45 -23.21 21.52
N GLY A 64 -9.76 -22.52 20.42
CA GLY A 64 -9.50 -22.98 19.06
C GLY A 64 -10.42 -24.11 18.60
N SER A 65 -11.50 -24.40 19.34
CA SER A 65 -12.46 -25.43 19.00
C SER A 65 -13.55 -24.92 18.06
N PHE A 66 -14.05 -25.79 17.17
CA PHE A 66 -15.12 -25.47 16.23
C PHE A 66 -16.08 -26.64 16.03
N GLN A 67 -17.31 -26.36 15.60
CA GLN A 67 -18.31 -27.40 15.30
C GLN A 67 -19.30 -26.97 14.21
N PHE A 68 -19.29 -27.66 13.07
CA PHE A 68 -20.33 -27.54 12.05
C PHE A 68 -21.47 -28.51 12.35
N VAL A 69 -22.71 -28.04 12.41
CA VAL A 69 -23.93 -28.84 12.65
C VAL A 69 -24.91 -28.71 11.49
N GLY A 70 -25.80 -29.70 11.33
CA GLY A 70 -26.89 -29.67 10.34
C GLY A 70 -26.40 -29.97 8.92
N LEU A 71 -25.48 -30.91 8.80
CA LEU A 71 -24.82 -31.26 7.56
C LEU A 71 -25.57 -32.36 6.81
N LYS A 72 -25.43 -32.36 5.49
CA LYS A 72 -26.01 -33.37 4.59
C LYS A 72 -24.89 -34.26 4.06
N ASP A 73 -25.28 -35.38 3.48
CA ASP A 73 -24.35 -36.30 2.84
C ASP A 73 -23.68 -35.65 1.63
N ASP A 74 -22.40 -35.32 1.77
CA ASP A 74 -21.61 -34.69 0.74
C ASP A 74 -20.10 -34.82 0.98
N LYS A 75 -19.33 -34.47 -0.05
CA LYS A 75 -17.90 -34.23 0.08
C LYS A 75 -17.69 -32.75 0.38
N TYR A 76 -17.08 -32.45 1.51
CA TYR A 76 -16.80 -31.09 1.94
C TYR A 76 -15.31 -30.76 1.88
N VAL A 77 -15.02 -29.48 1.72
CA VAL A 77 -13.71 -28.88 1.94
C VAL A 77 -13.84 -27.88 3.08
N ILE A 78 -13.05 -28.04 4.14
CA ILE A 78 -12.90 -27.06 5.21
C ILE A 78 -11.67 -26.21 4.90
N LYS A 79 -11.90 -24.94 4.61
CA LYS A 79 -10.85 -23.93 4.47
C LYS A 79 -10.65 -23.21 5.80
N ILE A 80 -9.43 -23.22 6.31
CA ILE A 80 -9.05 -22.64 7.60
C ILE A 80 -8.06 -21.50 7.35
N GLU A 81 -8.40 -20.31 7.84
CA GLU A 81 -7.62 -19.08 7.69
C GLU A 81 -7.37 -18.45 9.06
N TYR A 82 -6.10 -18.13 9.34
CA TYR A 82 -5.71 -17.42 10.56
C TYR A 82 -4.51 -16.51 10.26
N VAL A 83 -4.50 -15.31 10.82
CA VAL A 83 -3.51 -14.28 10.50
C VAL A 83 -2.11 -14.75 10.92
N GLY A 84 -1.16 -14.72 10.00
CA GLY A 84 0.21 -15.19 10.24
C GLY A 84 0.42 -16.69 10.04
N TYR A 85 -0.58 -17.41 9.53
CA TYR A 85 -0.52 -18.86 9.29
C TYR A 85 -0.84 -19.20 7.84
N LYS A 86 -0.32 -20.34 7.37
CA LYS A 86 -0.67 -20.86 6.04
C LYS A 86 -2.12 -21.33 6.02
N THR A 87 -2.88 -20.93 5.00
CA THR A 87 -4.24 -21.45 4.77
C THR A 87 -4.20 -22.98 4.66
N LYS A 88 -5.04 -23.65 5.46
CA LYS A 88 -5.16 -25.11 5.46
C LYS A 88 -6.48 -25.52 4.82
N TYR A 89 -6.42 -26.53 3.95
CA TYR A 89 -7.59 -27.17 3.37
C TYR A 89 -7.68 -28.60 3.88
N ILE A 90 -8.88 -29.02 4.27
CA ILE A 90 -9.18 -30.38 4.70
C ILE A 90 -10.34 -30.89 3.87
N GLU A 91 -10.10 -31.90 3.06
CA GLU A 91 -11.16 -32.59 2.34
C GLU A 91 -11.72 -33.73 3.19
N ILE A 92 -13.03 -33.82 3.27
CA ILE A 92 -13.75 -34.83 4.04
C ILE A 92 -14.94 -35.34 3.23
N SER A 93 -15.21 -36.64 3.33
CA SER A 93 -16.49 -37.20 2.88
C SER A 93 -17.35 -37.39 4.13
N TYR A 94 -18.53 -36.79 4.12
CA TYR A 94 -19.48 -36.84 5.23
C TYR A 94 -20.73 -37.60 4.78
N ASP A 95 -21.05 -38.65 5.49
CA ASP A 95 -22.22 -39.52 5.28
C ASP A 95 -22.71 -40.05 6.64
N ASP A 96 -23.86 -40.74 6.65
CA ASP A 96 -24.44 -41.34 7.85
C ASP A 96 -23.52 -42.34 8.59
N ILE A 97 -22.51 -42.91 7.91
CA ILE A 97 -21.55 -43.85 8.51
C ILE A 97 -20.42 -43.10 9.24
N ASN A 98 -20.04 -41.93 8.71
CA ASN A 98 -18.96 -41.10 9.23
C ASN A 98 -19.44 -39.97 10.16
N SER A 99 -20.72 -40.00 10.55
CA SER A 99 -21.36 -39.05 11.46
C SER A 99 -21.52 -39.62 12.88
N PRO A 100 -21.19 -38.88 13.95
CA PRO A 100 -20.51 -37.58 13.96
C PRO A 100 -19.00 -37.69 13.70
N LEU A 101 -18.42 -36.69 13.05
CA LEU A 101 -17.00 -36.67 12.68
C LEU A 101 -16.19 -35.77 13.63
N ASP A 102 -15.14 -36.33 14.24
CA ASP A 102 -14.17 -35.58 15.04
C ASP A 102 -12.81 -35.57 14.35
N LEU A 103 -12.39 -34.39 13.89
CA LEU A 103 -11.11 -34.15 13.22
C LEU A 103 -9.95 -34.01 14.21
N ARG A 104 -10.21 -34.09 15.53
CA ARG A 104 -9.23 -33.97 16.61
C ARG A 104 -8.42 -32.66 16.47
N ALA A 105 -7.14 -32.68 16.83
CA ALA A 105 -6.25 -31.55 16.71
C ALA A 105 -5.77 -31.40 15.26
N ILE A 106 -6.09 -30.26 14.65
CA ILE A 106 -5.63 -29.85 13.34
C ILE A 106 -4.50 -28.85 13.55
N GLN A 107 -3.31 -29.25 13.14
CA GLN A 107 -2.12 -28.42 13.19
C GLN A 107 -2.07 -27.47 12.00
N ILE A 108 -1.96 -26.18 12.28
CA ILE A 108 -1.77 -25.14 11.27
C ILE A 108 -0.34 -24.63 11.37
N VAL A 109 0.35 -24.61 10.23
CA VAL A 109 1.75 -24.20 10.16
C VAL A 109 1.84 -22.67 10.14
N PRO A 110 2.59 -22.05 11.07
CA PRO A 110 2.90 -20.64 11.00
C PRO A 110 3.49 -20.30 9.63
N GLN A 111 3.09 -19.16 9.08
CA GLN A 111 3.67 -18.67 7.85
C GLN A 111 5.05 -18.11 8.18
N THR A 112 6.07 -18.97 8.17
CA THR A 112 7.48 -18.56 8.22
C THR A 112 7.82 -17.89 6.89
N GLN A 113 7.55 -16.59 6.78
CA GLN A 113 8.32 -15.76 5.86
C GLN A 113 9.70 -15.63 6.48
N LEU A 114 10.61 -16.54 6.12
CA LEU A 114 11.99 -16.10 5.96
C LEU A 114 11.88 -14.91 5.00
N LEU A 115 12.23 -13.72 5.46
CA LEU A 115 12.46 -12.58 4.58
C LEU A 115 13.69 -12.94 3.73
N GLU A 116 13.51 -13.84 2.77
CA GLU A 116 14.34 -13.85 1.58
C GLU A 116 14.26 -12.42 1.06
N SER A 117 15.41 -11.77 1.02
CA SER A 117 15.58 -10.40 0.58
C SER A 117 14.62 -10.16 -0.57
N ILE A 118 13.60 -9.35 -0.31
CA ILE A 118 12.74 -8.82 -1.34
C ILE A 118 13.69 -8.02 -2.23
N THR A 119 14.12 -8.64 -3.32
CA THR A 119 14.43 -7.92 -4.53
C THR A 119 13.11 -7.29 -4.91
N VAL A 120 12.89 -6.04 -4.48
CA VAL A 120 11.67 -5.28 -4.77
C VAL A 120 11.59 -5.10 -6.28
N THR A 121 10.97 -6.05 -6.98
CA THR A 121 10.35 -5.83 -8.29
C THR A 121 8.85 -5.68 -8.09
N GLY A 122 8.47 -4.81 -7.15
CA GLY A 122 7.09 -4.39 -6.95
C GLY A 122 6.89 -3.04 -7.59
N ILE A 123 5.98 -2.95 -8.58
CA ILE A 123 5.42 -1.67 -9.01
C ILE A 123 4.69 -1.10 -7.79
N ARG A 124 5.36 -0.15 -7.12
CA ARG A 124 4.82 0.53 -5.95
C ARG A 124 3.66 1.42 -6.40
N PRO A 125 2.53 1.47 -5.69
CA PRO A 125 1.46 2.41 -6.02
C PRO A 125 2.00 3.83 -6.00
N ASN A 126 1.73 4.56 -7.09
CA ASN A 126 2.31 5.86 -7.41
C ASN A 126 1.77 6.97 -6.48
N VAL A 127 0.54 6.80 -5.97
CA VAL A 127 -0.14 7.73 -5.05
C VAL A 127 -0.64 6.98 -3.83
N VAL A 128 -0.33 7.49 -2.64
CA VAL A 128 -0.88 7.00 -1.36
C VAL A 128 -1.61 8.15 -0.69
N THR A 129 -2.94 8.05 -0.60
CA THR A 129 -3.75 9.01 0.16
C THR A 129 -4.01 8.43 1.54
N THR A 130 -3.61 9.15 2.58
CA THR A 130 -3.97 8.84 3.98
C THR A 130 -4.97 9.87 4.48
N LEU A 131 -5.64 9.61 5.61
CA LEU A 131 -6.62 10.53 6.22
C LEU A 131 -6.07 11.94 6.50
N GLU A 132 -4.75 12.09 6.67
CA GLU A 132 -4.11 13.34 7.11
C GLU A 132 -3.20 13.99 6.05
N LYS A 133 -2.73 13.22 5.06
CA LYS A 133 -1.80 13.70 4.03
C LYS A 133 -1.92 12.97 2.70
N GLN A 134 -1.68 13.71 1.61
CA GLN A 134 -1.54 13.15 0.27
C GLN A 134 -0.05 12.99 -0.05
N ILE A 135 0.36 11.79 -0.47
CA ILE A 135 1.77 11.46 -0.74
C ILE A 135 1.94 11.14 -2.23
N PHE A 136 2.83 11.89 -2.87
CA PHE A 136 3.20 11.75 -4.28
C PHE A 136 4.67 11.33 -4.37
N LYS A 137 4.95 10.16 -4.95
CA LYS A 137 6.33 9.71 -5.14
C LYS A 137 6.96 10.45 -6.31
N ALA A 138 8.20 10.91 -6.17
CA ALA A 138 8.88 11.61 -7.26
C ALA A 138 9.12 10.70 -8.47
N GLU A 139 9.32 9.39 -8.23
CA GLU A 139 9.56 8.37 -9.25
C GLU A 139 8.43 8.25 -10.29
N GLN A 140 7.21 8.66 -9.95
CA GLN A 140 6.06 8.61 -10.86
C GLN A 140 6.11 9.71 -11.94
N PHE A 141 6.90 10.76 -11.72
CA PHE A 141 6.98 11.92 -12.60
C PHE A 141 8.21 11.82 -13.48
N GLU A 142 8.18 10.89 -14.45
CA GLU A 142 9.30 10.69 -15.39
C GLU A 142 9.68 11.97 -16.14
N VAL A 143 8.70 12.81 -16.44
CA VAL A 143 8.88 14.12 -17.10
C VAL A 143 9.70 15.10 -16.25
N ALA A 144 9.74 14.91 -14.92
CA ALA A 144 10.53 15.73 -14.01
C ALA A 144 11.93 15.16 -13.76
N LYS A 145 12.31 13.99 -14.30
CA LYS A 145 13.67 13.44 -14.16
C LYS A 145 14.66 14.41 -14.82
N GLY A 146 15.60 14.92 -14.02
CA GLY A 146 16.55 15.96 -14.45
C GLY A 146 16.07 17.42 -14.31
N GLY A 147 14.83 17.63 -13.86
CA GLY A 147 14.34 18.94 -13.47
C GLY A 147 14.63 19.30 -12.01
N THR A 148 13.86 20.24 -11.51
CA THR A 148 13.90 20.75 -10.13
C THR A 148 12.68 20.30 -9.32
N ALA A 149 12.65 20.58 -8.02
CA ALA A 149 11.46 20.34 -7.20
C ALA A 149 10.24 21.11 -7.73
N THR A 150 10.44 22.29 -8.32
CA THR A 150 9.39 23.05 -8.99
C THR A 150 8.74 22.25 -10.12
N ASP A 151 9.54 21.51 -10.90
CA ASP A 151 9.04 20.71 -12.02
C ASP A 151 8.30 19.47 -11.52
N VAL A 152 8.74 18.88 -10.41
CA VAL A 152 7.99 17.81 -9.72
C VAL A 152 6.63 18.33 -9.24
N LEU A 153 6.59 19.50 -8.60
CA LEU A 153 5.34 20.10 -8.10
C LEU A 153 4.35 20.46 -9.22
N LYS A 154 4.83 20.95 -10.37
CA LYS A 154 3.98 21.23 -11.55
C LYS A 154 3.25 20.00 -12.08
N ASN A 155 3.77 18.80 -11.83
CA ASN A 155 3.15 17.55 -12.25
C ASN A 155 2.19 16.96 -11.21
N ILE A 156 2.11 17.54 -10.00
CA ILE A 156 1.18 17.09 -8.97
C ILE A 156 -0.22 17.64 -9.27
N PRO A 157 -1.27 16.79 -9.31
CA PRO A 157 -2.64 17.24 -9.49
C PRO A 157 -3.04 18.28 -8.44
N SER A 158 -3.75 19.32 -8.87
CA SER A 158 -4.23 20.43 -8.01
C SER A 158 -3.18 21.44 -7.58
N ILE A 159 -1.90 21.29 -7.95
CA ILE A 159 -0.88 22.33 -7.80
C ILE A 159 -0.74 23.10 -9.12
N MET A 160 -0.65 24.43 -9.02
CA MET A 160 -0.24 25.30 -10.11
C MET A 160 0.95 26.13 -9.67
N VAL A 161 1.95 26.25 -10.54
CA VAL A 161 3.11 27.11 -10.34
C VAL A 161 3.16 28.11 -11.47
N ASN A 162 3.14 29.40 -11.14
CA ASN A 162 3.21 30.47 -12.15
C ASN A 162 4.66 30.74 -12.61
N ALA A 163 4.85 31.71 -13.52
CA ALA A 163 6.16 32.07 -14.06
C ALA A 163 7.14 32.59 -13.00
N ASP A 164 6.62 33.23 -11.95
CA ASP A 164 7.41 33.77 -10.83
C ASP A 164 7.75 32.71 -9.77
N GLY A 165 7.28 31.47 -9.96
CA GLY A 165 7.48 30.36 -9.03
C GLY A 165 6.54 30.37 -7.83
N GLU A 166 5.49 31.19 -7.85
CA GLU A 166 4.44 31.19 -6.83
C GLU A 166 3.58 29.93 -6.98
N ILE A 167 3.36 29.26 -5.84
CA ILE A 167 2.62 28.00 -5.76
C ILE A 167 1.21 28.28 -5.29
N THR A 168 0.24 27.75 -6.02
CA THR A 168 -1.15 27.71 -5.61
C THR A 168 -1.65 26.28 -5.61
N MET A 169 -2.52 25.94 -4.67
CA MET A 169 -3.19 24.64 -4.65
C MET A 169 -4.67 24.85 -4.44
N ARG A 170 -5.49 24.36 -5.38
CA ARG A 170 -6.95 24.60 -5.43
C ARG A 170 -7.32 26.08 -5.19
N GLY A 171 -6.56 27.00 -5.80
CA GLY A 171 -6.78 28.45 -5.69
C GLY A 171 -6.29 29.10 -4.39
N SER A 172 -5.84 28.33 -3.40
CA SER A 172 -5.26 28.87 -2.17
C SER A 172 -3.76 29.16 -2.34
N LYS A 173 -3.27 30.19 -1.64
CA LYS A 173 -1.88 30.68 -1.65
C LYS A 173 -1.25 30.59 -0.26
N GLY A 174 0.07 30.73 -0.18
CA GLY A 174 0.78 30.81 1.10
C GLY A 174 0.94 29.45 1.79
N PHE A 175 1.65 28.52 1.15
CA PHE A 175 2.00 27.22 1.73
C PHE A 175 3.30 27.31 2.53
N LEU A 176 3.37 26.58 3.64
CA LEU A 176 4.64 26.33 4.33
C LEU A 176 5.42 25.26 3.58
N ILE A 177 6.63 25.57 3.15
CA ILE A 177 7.53 24.58 2.56
C ILE A 177 8.41 23.98 3.67
N LEU A 178 8.41 22.65 3.74
CA LEU A 178 9.33 21.88 4.57
C LEU A 178 10.28 21.07 3.69
N ILE A 179 11.51 20.90 4.15
CA ILE A 179 12.46 19.94 3.59
C ILE A 179 12.78 18.94 4.68
N ASN A 180 12.45 17.67 4.45
CA ASN A 180 12.62 16.60 5.44
C ASN A 180 11.99 16.95 6.80
N GLY A 181 10.82 17.61 6.79
CA GLY A 181 10.10 18.05 7.99
C GLY A 181 10.62 19.32 8.65
N LYS A 182 11.67 19.97 8.12
CA LYS A 182 12.23 21.22 8.64
C LYS A 182 11.75 22.43 7.81
N PRO A 183 11.22 23.51 8.43
CA PRO A 183 10.83 24.73 7.71
C PRO A 183 12.01 25.40 7.01
N THR A 184 11.79 25.88 5.79
CA THR A 184 12.72 26.78 5.10
C THR A 184 12.41 28.24 5.42
N GLN A 185 13.44 29.04 5.64
CA GLN A 185 13.35 30.51 5.72
C GLN A 185 13.61 31.20 4.38
N ILE A 186 14.08 30.44 3.39
CA ILE A 186 14.32 30.90 2.03
C ILE A 186 12.99 30.89 1.26
N GLU A 187 12.79 31.89 0.41
CA GLU A 187 11.64 31.97 -0.50
C GLU A 187 11.42 30.66 -1.26
N ALA A 188 10.14 30.25 -1.34
CA ALA A 188 9.74 28.95 -1.86
C ALA A 188 10.23 28.72 -3.30
N SER A 189 10.09 29.73 -4.17
CA SER A 189 10.53 29.66 -5.56
C SER A 189 12.04 29.44 -5.69
N THR A 190 12.84 30.11 -4.85
CA THR A 190 14.30 29.97 -4.84
C THR A 190 14.71 28.57 -4.38
N ILE A 191 14.22 28.11 -3.23
CA ILE A 191 14.65 26.82 -2.67
C ILE A 191 14.20 25.63 -3.53
N LEU A 192 13.00 25.70 -4.12
CA LEU A 192 12.49 24.64 -5.00
C LEU A 192 13.28 24.52 -6.30
N SER A 193 13.81 25.63 -6.81
CA SER A 193 14.65 25.62 -8.01
C SER A 193 16.04 25.00 -7.76
N GLN A 194 16.49 24.94 -6.51
CA GLN A 194 17.80 24.40 -6.13
C GLN A 194 17.79 22.90 -5.83
N ILE A 195 16.63 22.34 -5.50
CA ILE A 195 16.48 20.91 -5.20
C ILE A 195 16.33 20.15 -6.52
N SER A 196 17.31 19.31 -6.84
CA SER A 196 17.24 18.40 -8.00
C SER A 196 16.10 17.40 -7.82
N ALA A 197 15.25 17.23 -8.83
CA ALA A 197 14.14 16.27 -8.80
C ALA A 197 14.60 14.84 -8.50
N ASN A 198 15.82 14.50 -8.92
CA ASN A 198 16.41 13.17 -8.72
C ASN A 198 16.74 12.88 -7.25
N SER A 199 16.94 13.93 -6.45
CA SER A 199 17.17 13.83 -4.99
C SER A 199 15.88 13.65 -4.20
N ILE A 200 14.72 13.85 -4.81
CA ILE A 200 13.42 13.79 -4.12
C ILE A 200 12.94 12.33 -4.08
N GLU A 201 12.50 11.88 -2.91
CA GLU A 201 11.83 10.59 -2.73
C GLU A 201 10.33 10.76 -2.93
N LYS A 202 9.74 11.73 -2.23
CA LYS A 202 8.30 12.00 -2.24
C LYS A 202 7.97 13.43 -1.82
N ILE A 203 6.83 13.92 -2.27
CA ILE A 203 6.19 15.15 -1.82
C ILE A 203 5.00 14.77 -0.96
N GLU A 204 4.91 15.33 0.23
CA GLU A 204 3.76 15.18 1.13
C GLU A 204 3.00 16.50 1.21
N MET A 205 1.70 16.46 0.92
CA MET A 205 0.81 17.60 1.07
C MET A 205 -0.09 17.41 2.29
N ILE A 206 -0.11 18.41 3.16
CA ILE A 206 -0.89 18.42 4.39
C ILE A 206 -1.85 19.61 4.28
N THR A 207 -3.11 19.33 4.00
CA THR A 207 -4.16 20.34 3.77
C THR A 207 -4.98 20.66 5.02
N ALA A 208 -4.71 19.97 6.13
CA ALA A 208 -5.27 20.22 7.46
C ALA A 208 -4.11 20.18 8.47
N PRO A 209 -3.28 21.24 8.55
CA PRO A 209 -2.20 21.27 9.51
C PRO A 209 -2.76 21.21 10.94
N SER A 210 -2.06 20.53 11.85
CA SER A 210 -2.41 20.55 13.27
C SER A 210 -2.17 21.94 13.87
N ALA A 211 -2.76 22.23 15.03
CA ALA A 211 -2.67 23.51 15.74
C ALA A 211 -1.22 24.03 15.97
N LYS A 212 -0.20 23.17 15.87
CA LYS A 212 1.22 23.56 15.96
C LYS A 212 1.71 24.40 14.78
N TYR A 213 1.04 24.35 13.63
CA TYR A 213 1.44 25.05 12.40
C TYR A 213 0.41 26.08 11.91
N ASP A 214 -0.74 26.18 12.59
CA ASP A 214 -1.90 26.99 12.19
C ASP A 214 -1.75 28.50 12.51
N ALA A 215 -0.69 28.87 13.25
CA ALA A 215 -0.48 30.24 13.74
C ALA A 215 -0.09 31.28 12.66
N ASP A 216 0.25 30.84 11.44
CA ASP A 216 0.77 31.71 10.36
C ASP A 216 -0.25 32.02 9.25
N GLY A 217 -1.51 31.53 9.33
CA GLY A 217 -2.53 31.78 8.30
C GLY A 217 -2.22 31.15 6.93
N LYS A 218 -1.40 30.10 6.91
CA LYS A 218 -0.96 29.40 5.69
C LYS A 218 -2.01 28.40 5.20
N ALA A 219 -2.19 28.29 3.89
CA ALA A 219 -3.18 27.40 3.27
C ALA A 219 -2.89 25.89 3.41
N GLY A 220 -1.72 25.53 3.95
CA GLY A 220 -1.30 24.15 4.17
C GLY A 220 0.22 24.02 4.19
N ILE A 221 0.70 22.77 4.23
CA ILE A 221 2.13 22.43 4.25
C ILE A 221 2.47 21.55 3.05
N ILE A 222 3.58 21.87 2.37
CA ILE A 222 4.21 21.03 1.36
C ILE A 222 5.56 20.58 1.91
N ASN A 223 5.71 19.28 2.18
CA ASN A 223 6.95 18.70 2.66
C ASN A 223 7.65 17.93 1.54
N ILE A 224 8.87 18.36 1.22
CA ILE A 224 9.75 17.73 0.25
C ILE A 224 10.62 16.74 1.01
N VAL A 225 10.41 15.46 0.79
CA VAL A 225 11.23 14.41 1.38
C VAL A 225 12.26 13.98 0.37
N THR A 226 13.54 14.19 0.68
CA THR A 226 14.64 13.75 -0.16
C THR A 226 14.95 12.28 0.10
N LYS A 227 15.49 11.59 -0.90
CA LYS A 227 16.01 10.22 -0.76
C LYS A 227 17.03 10.21 0.38
N LYS A 228 16.88 9.26 1.29
CA LYS A 228 17.86 9.07 2.36
C LYS A 228 19.21 8.66 1.75
N GLY A 229 20.17 9.59 1.76
CA GLY A 229 21.58 9.24 1.76
C GLY A 229 21.90 8.45 3.03
N MET A 230 22.90 7.55 2.97
CA MET A 230 23.35 6.71 4.09
C MET A 230 23.32 7.48 5.42
N ASN A 231 22.85 6.80 6.48
CA ASN A 231 22.45 7.41 7.75
C ASN A 231 23.48 8.37 8.37
N GLU A 232 24.77 8.26 8.02
CA GLU A 232 25.82 9.24 8.28
C GLU A 232 26.85 9.24 7.13
N GLY A 233 27.42 10.40 6.83
CA GLY A 233 28.52 10.57 5.87
C GLY A 233 28.21 11.50 4.70
N TRP A 234 28.98 11.33 3.62
CA TRP A 234 28.87 12.12 2.40
C TRP A 234 28.04 11.36 1.35
N SER A 235 27.12 12.06 0.70
CA SER A 235 26.39 11.57 -0.46
C SER A 235 26.63 12.50 -1.65
N LEU A 236 27.01 11.95 -2.80
CA LEU A 236 27.17 12.67 -4.05
C LEU A 236 26.14 12.15 -5.04
N THR A 237 25.36 13.05 -5.62
CA THR A 237 24.47 12.76 -6.75
C THR A 237 24.89 13.63 -7.91
N SER A 238 25.08 13.04 -9.09
CA SER A 238 25.36 13.77 -10.31
C SER A 238 24.43 13.29 -11.41
N ASN A 239 23.82 14.19 -12.17
CA ASN A 239 23.05 13.84 -13.34
C ASN A 239 23.53 14.63 -14.56
N LEU A 240 23.47 13.98 -15.71
CA LEU A 240 23.78 14.54 -17.01
C LEU A 240 22.59 14.31 -17.91
N GLN A 241 22.18 15.35 -18.62
CA GLN A 241 21.04 15.33 -19.52
C GLN A 241 21.49 15.80 -20.90
N TYR A 242 21.14 15.00 -21.91
CA TYR A 242 21.37 15.33 -23.31
C TYR A 242 20.10 15.03 -24.09
N GLY A 243 19.51 16.06 -24.70
CA GLY A 243 18.31 15.93 -25.51
C GLY A 243 18.61 15.36 -26.88
N LEU A 244 17.79 14.42 -27.33
CA LEU A 244 17.85 13.90 -28.69
C LEU A 244 17.53 15.00 -29.71
N PRO A 245 18.13 14.91 -30.92
CA PRO A 245 17.79 15.82 -32.00
C PRO A 245 16.32 15.66 -32.41
N GLN A 246 15.76 16.73 -33.00
CA GLN A 246 14.38 16.74 -33.47
C GLN A 246 14.15 15.67 -34.57
N ILE A 247 13.04 14.94 -34.46
CA ILE A 247 12.63 13.92 -35.46
C ILE A 247 11.83 14.50 -36.63
N LYS A 248 11.38 15.77 -36.51
CA LYS A 248 10.73 16.55 -37.57
C LYS A 248 11.31 17.94 -37.55
N GLU A 249 11.73 18.42 -38.71
CA GLU A 249 12.13 19.80 -38.91
C GLU A 249 10.86 20.64 -38.99
N TYR A 250 10.65 21.49 -37.99
CA TYR A 250 9.80 22.67 -38.13
C TYR A 250 10.71 23.83 -38.56
N ASP A 251 10.17 24.82 -39.27
CA ASP A 251 10.87 25.99 -39.85
C ASP A 251 11.36 26.97 -38.75
N ASN A 252 12.03 26.42 -37.74
CA ASN A 252 12.56 27.13 -36.59
C ASN A 252 13.94 27.65 -36.96
N ALA A 253 14.20 28.94 -36.72
CA ALA A 253 15.49 29.59 -36.99
C ALA A 253 16.70 28.92 -36.30
N THR A 254 16.48 28.12 -35.26
CA THR A 254 17.54 27.39 -34.55
C THR A 254 17.09 25.98 -34.18
N THR A 255 17.99 25.00 -34.31
CA THR A 255 17.76 23.65 -33.82
C THR A 255 17.63 23.64 -32.28
N PRO A 256 16.56 23.06 -31.71
CA PRO A 256 16.40 22.99 -30.27
C PRO A 256 17.56 22.25 -29.60
N LYS A 257 18.24 22.92 -28.67
CA LYS A 257 19.32 22.33 -27.88
C LYS A 257 18.86 22.17 -26.45
N ARG A 258 18.96 20.96 -25.93
CA ARG A 258 18.61 20.63 -24.54
C ARG A 258 19.77 19.88 -23.92
N TYR A 259 20.44 20.50 -22.98
CA TYR A 259 21.46 19.82 -22.18
C TYR A 259 21.51 20.41 -20.79
N GLY A 260 21.83 19.57 -19.82
CA GLY A 260 21.92 19.98 -18.43
C GLY A 260 22.84 19.09 -17.64
N ALA A 261 23.37 19.64 -16.56
CA ALA A 261 24.16 18.92 -15.57
C ALA A 261 23.75 19.40 -14.19
N ASP A 262 23.60 18.48 -13.25
CA ASP A 262 23.44 18.82 -11.85
C ASP A 262 24.32 17.96 -10.97
N ILE A 263 24.87 18.57 -9.94
CA ILE A 263 25.72 17.95 -8.92
C ILE A 263 25.16 18.37 -7.57
N SER A 264 24.88 17.42 -6.69
CA SER A 264 24.44 17.64 -5.33
C SER A 264 25.30 16.86 -4.37
N VAL A 265 25.91 17.56 -3.42
CA VAL A 265 26.66 16.99 -2.30
C VAL A 265 25.83 17.18 -1.04
N ASN A 266 25.61 16.09 -0.30
CA ASN A 266 24.97 16.10 1.00
C ASN A 266 25.95 15.56 2.05
N TYR A 267 26.02 16.22 3.20
CA TYR A 267 26.78 15.78 4.35
C TYR A 267 25.87 15.70 5.56
N LYS A 268 25.80 14.50 6.16
CA LYS A 268 24.98 14.24 7.33
C LYS A 268 25.81 13.66 8.48
N LYS A 269 25.77 14.30 9.65
CA LYS A 269 26.41 13.80 10.87
C LYS A 269 25.63 14.27 12.12
N GLY A 270 25.03 13.32 12.85
CA GLY A 270 24.14 13.64 13.97
C GLY A 270 22.95 14.49 13.51
N ASP A 271 22.73 15.62 14.18
CA ASP A 271 21.66 16.57 13.85
C ASP A 271 21.97 17.49 12.65
N TRP A 272 23.22 17.50 12.18
CA TRP A 272 23.66 18.28 11.01
C TRP A 272 23.31 17.56 9.71
N ASP A 273 22.61 18.26 8.83
CA ASP A 273 22.25 17.81 7.49
C ASP A 273 22.42 19.00 6.54
N ILE A 274 23.52 19.00 5.80
CA ILE A 274 23.93 20.10 4.92
C ILE A 274 23.90 19.60 3.48
N THR A 275 23.15 20.29 2.62
CA THR A 275 23.10 20.00 1.18
C THR A 275 23.62 21.19 0.41
N SER A 276 24.52 20.94 -0.55
CA SER A 276 25.02 21.91 -1.51
C SER A 276 24.79 21.37 -2.91
N SER A 277 24.11 22.14 -3.76
CA SER A 277 23.78 21.74 -5.13
C SER A 277 24.19 22.80 -6.14
N LEU A 278 24.65 22.33 -7.30
CA LEU A 278 24.92 23.11 -8.49
C LEU A 278 24.07 22.53 -9.62
N ASN A 279 23.32 23.38 -10.31
CA ASN A 279 22.49 22.99 -11.45
C ASN A 279 22.79 23.92 -12.63
N TYR A 280 22.94 23.33 -13.81
CA TYR A 280 23.02 24.04 -15.07
C TYR A 280 22.07 23.37 -16.06
N LEU A 281 21.07 24.10 -16.54
CA LEU A 281 20.12 23.62 -17.53
C LEU A 281 20.03 24.63 -18.68
N LYS A 282 20.23 24.16 -19.91
CA LYS A 282 20.01 24.96 -21.12
C LYS A 282 18.96 24.30 -21.99
N MET A 283 17.89 25.05 -22.24
CA MET A 283 16.79 24.66 -23.11
C MET A 283 16.51 25.79 -24.11
N ILE A 284 16.79 25.55 -25.39
CA ILE A 284 16.43 26.44 -26.49
C ILE A 284 15.29 25.79 -27.26
N LEU A 285 14.13 26.46 -27.34
CA LEU A 285 12.93 25.92 -27.98
C LEU A 285 12.60 26.61 -29.31
N LEU A 286 12.74 27.93 -29.40
CA LEU A 286 12.41 28.74 -30.59
C LEU A 286 13.26 30.02 -30.60
N GLY A 287 13.89 30.34 -31.72
CA GLY A 287 14.53 31.63 -31.95
C GLY A 287 13.53 32.60 -32.58
N ASN A 288 13.09 33.61 -31.82
CA ASN A 288 12.42 34.78 -32.40
C ASN A 288 13.49 35.69 -32.98
N GLU A 289 13.72 35.63 -34.29
CA GLU A 289 14.09 36.84 -35.04
C GLU A 289 12.80 37.45 -35.58
N LEU A 290 12.24 38.40 -34.84
CA LEU A 290 11.36 39.39 -35.45
C LEU A 290 12.24 40.28 -36.31
N ALA A 291 12.39 39.94 -37.59
CA ALA A 291 12.85 40.89 -38.58
C ALA A 291 11.83 42.02 -38.64
N MET A 292 12.09 43.11 -37.92
CA MET A 292 11.42 44.39 -38.18
C MET A 292 11.79 44.80 -39.61
N GLN A 293 10.86 44.61 -40.55
CA GLN A 293 10.82 45.44 -41.73
C GLN A 293 10.52 46.87 -41.28
N THR A 294 11.52 47.73 -41.26
CA THR A 294 11.29 49.18 -41.37
C THR A 294 11.11 49.54 -42.84
N PRO A 295 10.05 50.28 -43.23
CA PRO A 295 9.87 50.73 -44.59
C PRO A 295 10.72 51.97 -44.88
N LEU A 296 11.60 51.87 -45.88
CA LEU A 296 11.79 52.75 -47.05
C LEU A 296 13.11 52.40 -47.73
#